data_AF-A0A1Q4XGR0-F1
#
_entry.id   AF-A0A1Q4XGR0-F1
#
_cell.length_a   1.000
_cell.length_b   1.000
_cell.length_c   1.000
_cell.angle_alpha   90.00
_cell.angle_beta   90.00
_cell.angle_gamma   90.00
#
_symmetry.space_group_name_H-M   'P 1'
#
loop_
_entity.id
_entity.type
_entity.pdbx_description
1 polymer ?
#
loop_
_entity_poly.entity_id
_entity_poly.type
_entity_poly.pdbx_seq_one_letter_code
_entity_poly.pdbx_strand_id
1 'polypeptide(L)' 'MALAGFRSEYALAKAMGLNRSTVKRVRTGELMPGPGFIAGALQALAPMAFEDLFEVDVSEE' A
#
# COMPACT_ATOMS: atom_id res chain seq x y z
N MET A 1 -14.07 -2.40 7.35
CA MET A 1 -13.27 -1.21 7.73
C MET A 1 -12.70 -0.60 6.45
N ALA A 2 -12.95 0.69 6.22
CA ALA A 2 -12.41 1.42 5.07
C ALA A 2 -11.00 1.91 5.44
N LEU A 3 -10.00 1.63 4.60
CA LEU A 3 -8.65 2.16 4.75
C LEU A 3 -8.71 3.67 4.64
N ALA A 4 -8.52 4.40 5.75
CA ALA A 4 -8.32 5.86 5.79
C ALA A 4 -9.21 6.67 4.79
N GLY A 5 -10.51 6.34 4.69
CA GLY A 5 -11.44 7.06 3.80
C GLY A 5 -11.57 6.54 2.35
N PHE A 6 -10.75 5.58 1.90
CA PHE A 6 -10.90 4.95 0.60
C PHE A 6 -11.90 3.79 0.63
N ARG A 7 -12.98 3.94 -0.15
CA ARG A 7 -14.08 2.95 -0.23
C ARG A 7 -13.82 1.81 -1.21
N SER A 8 -12.72 1.86 -1.97
CA SER A 8 -12.36 0.81 -2.93
C SER A 8 -10.85 0.77 -3.22
N GLU A 9 -10.36 -0.40 -3.61
CA GLU A 9 -8.98 -0.61 -4.07
C GLU A 9 -8.64 0.26 -5.29
N TYR A 10 -9.63 0.54 -6.12
CA TYR A 10 -9.46 1.41 -7.28
C TYR A 10 -9.20 2.86 -6.86
N ALA A 11 -9.95 3.37 -5.88
CA ALA A 11 -9.75 4.72 -5.36
C ALA A 11 -8.37 4.87 -4.71
N LEU A 12 -7.95 3.85 -3.94
CA LEU A 12 -6.62 3.80 -3.36
C LEU A 12 -5.53 3.75 -4.44
N ALA A 13 -5.64 2.86 -5.43
CA ALA A 13 -4.68 2.75 -6.52
C ALA A 13 -4.53 4.07 -7.29
N LYS A 14 -5.65 4.77 -7.55
CA LYS A 14 -5.63 6.08 -8.18
C LYS A 14 -4.91 7.13 -7.32
N ALA A 15 -5.15 7.14 -6.00
CA ALA A 15 -4.48 8.05 -5.08
C ALA A 15 -2.97 7.76 -4.96
N MET A 16 -2.57 6.49 -5.04
CA MET A 16 -1.16 6.06 -5.04
C MET A 16 -0.47 6.26 -6.41
N GLY A 17 -1.20 6.58 -7.47
CA GLY A 17 -0.65 6.65 -8.84
C GLY A 17 -0.26 5.28 -9.41
N LEU A 18 -0.89 4.19 -8.95
CA LEU A 18 -0.55 2.82 -9.31
C LEU A 18 -1.67 2.13 -10.10
N ASN A 19 -1.33 1.01 -10.74
CA ASN A 19 -2.33 0.12 -11.33
C ASN A 19 -3.10 -0.59 -10.21
N ARG A 20 -4.43 -0.71 -10.37
CA ARG A 20 -5.30 -1.49 -9.47
C ARG A 20 -4.80 -2.94 -9.30
N SER A 21 -4.29 -3.57 -10.35
CA SER A 21 -3.78 -4.94 -10.28
C SER A 21 -2.57 -5.05 -9.34
N THR A 22 -1.67 -4.06 -9.37
CA THR A 22 -0.53 -3.98 -8.45
C THR A 22 -1.02 -3.88 -7.01
N VAL A 23 -1.98 -2.99 -6.73
CA VAL A 23 -2.52 -2.83 -5.37
C VAL A 23 -3.20 -4.10 -4.87
N LYS A 24 -4.00 -4.74 -5.73
CA LYS A 24 -4.64 -6.02 -5.38
C LYS A 24 -3.60 -7.08 -5.04
N ARG A 25 -2.59 -7.28 -5.89
CA ARG A 25 -1.56 -8.32 -5.71
C ARG A 25 -0.74 -8.11 -4.44
N VAL A 26 -0.41 -6.87 -4.11
CA VAL A 26 0.30 -6.57 -2.85
C VAL A 26 -0.61 -6.87 -1.64
N ARG A 27 -1.88 -6.47 -1.68
CA ARG A 27 -2.83 -6.75 -0.59
C ARG A 27 -3.16 -8.23 -0.42
N THR A 28 -3.14 -9.03 -1.49
CA THR A 28 -3.36 -10.47 -1.43
C THR A 28 -2.09 -11.26 -1.11
N GLY A 29 -0.95 -10.60 -0.94
CA GLY A 29 0.34 -11.25 -0.66
C GLY A 29 0.98 -11.90 -1.90
N GLU A 30 0.40 -11.73 -3.10
CA GLU A 30 0.95 -12.24 -4.36
C GLU A 30 2.16 -11.45 -4.87
N LEU A 31 2.44 -10.28 -4.28
CA LEU A 31 3.57 -9.42 -4.64
C LEU A 31 4.05 -8.68 -3.39
N MET A 32 5.36 -8.61 -3.19
CA MET A 32 5.93 -7.77 -2.14
C MET A 32 5.83 -6.28 -2.49
N PRO A 33 5.54 -5.40 -1.51
CA PRO A 33 5.48 -3.96 -1.73
C PRO A 33 6.85 -3.41 -2.12
N GLY A 34 6.99 -2.98 -3.38
CA GLY A 34 8.20 -2.30 -3.85
C GLY A 34 8.25 -0.80 -3.49
N PRO A 35 9.36 -0.11 -3.80
CA PRO A 35 9.54 1.31 -3.45
C PRO A 35 8.42 2.25 -3.95
N GLY A 36 7.94 2.03 -5.17
CA GLY A 36 6.83 2.82 -5.72
C GLY A 36 5.50 2.59 -5.01
N PHE A 37 5.28 1.37 -4.51
CA PHE A 37 4.10 1.06 -3.70
C PHE A 37 4.16 1.75 -2.34
N ILE A 38 5.32 1.66 -1.68
CA ILE A 38 5.56 2.28 -0.37
C ILE A 38 5.39 3.80 -0.44
N ALA A 39 6.03 4.46 -1.41
CA ALA A 39 5.93 5.90 -1.61
C ALA A 39 4.47 6.34 -1.88
N GLY A 40 3.76 5.62 -2.76
CA GLY A 40 2.36 5.90 -3.06
C GLY A 40 1.45 5.72 -1.85
N ALA A 41 1.72 4.71 -1.02
CA ALA A 41 0.94 4.45 0.20
C ALA A 41 1.11 5.56 1.22
N LEU A 42 2.35 5.96 1.52
CA LEU A 42 2.67 7.07 2.43
C LEU A 42 2.01 8.39 1.99
N GLN A 43 2.00 8.67 0.69
CA GLN A 43 1.36 9.87 0.16
C GLN A 43 -0.17 9.80 0.21
N ALA A 44 -0.75 8.66 -0.20
CA ALA A 44 -2.20 8.50 -0.28
C ALA A 44 -2.87 8.38 1.09
N LEU A 45 -2.17 7.83 2.08
CA LEU A 45 -2.67 7.56 3.43
C LEU A 45 -2.14 8.55 4.47
N ALA A 46 -1.59 9.70 4.03
CA ALA A 46 -1.18 10.76 4.93
C ALA A 46 -2.34 11.14 5.90
N PRO A 47 -2.04 11.34 7.20
CA PRO A 47 -0.72 11.53 7.79
C PRO A 47 -0.04 10.26 8.35
N MET A 48 -0.44 9.05 7.93
CA MET A 48 0.19 7.81 8.43
C MET A 48 1.68 7.74 8.08
N ALA A 49 2.48 7.28 9.03
CA ALA A 49 3.92 7.06 8.87
C ALA A 49 4.21 5.68 8.25
N PHE A 50 5.49 5.41 7.94
CA PHE A 50 5.89 4.14 7.32
C PHE A 50 5.60 2.97 8.25
N GLU A 51 5.91 3.15 9.53
CA GLU A 51 5.77 2.16 10.60
C GLU A 51 4.29 1.86 10.92
N ASP A 52 3.37 2.75 10.56
CA ASP A 52 1.93 2.53 10.68
C ASP A 52 1.38 1.62 9.56
N LEU A 53 2.11 1.53 8.43
CA LEU A 53 1.64 0.88 7.20
C LEU A 53 2.38 -0.41 6.86
N PHE A 54 3.64 -0.52 7.26
CA PHE A 54 4.54 -1.59 6.85
C PHE A 54 5.28 -2.18 8.05
N GLU A 55 5.38 -3.49 8.06
CA GLU A 55 6.26 -4.25 8.95
C GLU A 55 7.53 -4.61 8.17
N VAL A 56 8.69 -4.35 8.78
CA VAL A 56 9.98 -4.74 8.20
C VAL A 56 10.32 -6.13 8.71
N ASP A 57 10.23 -7.11 7.83
CA ASP A 57 10.71 -8.45 8.13
C ASP A 57 12.24 -8.49 7.98
N VAL A 58 12.93 -8.71 9.11
CA VAL A 58 14.39 -8.89 9.18
C VAL A 58 14.77 -10.36 9.33
N SER A 59 13.83 -11.29 9.12
CA SER A 59 14.10 -12.71 9.09
C SER A 59 15.03 -13.00 7.91
N GLU A 60 16.31 -13.17 8.20
CA GLU A 60 17.29 -13.69 7.25
C GLU A 60 16.95 -15.17 6.99
N GLU A 61 16.31 -15.46 5.85
CA GLU A 61 16.34 -16.80 5.22
C GLU A 61 17.45 -16.87 4.17
#